data_AF-A0A7S0LVC1-F1
#
_entry.id   AF-A0A7S0LVC1-F1
#
_cell.length_a   1.000
_cell.length_b   1.000
_cell.length_c   1.000
_cell.angle_alpha   90.00
_cell.angle_beta   90.00
_cell.angle_gamma   90.00
#
_symmetry.space_group_name_H-M   'P 1'
#
loop_
_entity.id
_entity.type
_entity.pdbx_description
1 polymer ?
#
loop_
_entity_poly.entity_id
_entity_poly.type
_entity_poly.pdbx_seq_one_letter_code
_entity_poly.pdbx_strand_id
1 'polypeptide(L)'
;PRRVRRKCGLFPEPEHTGAKHLEQWLRDLAAADRPLAALAKQVPYIVTSGVSATRELLVRLIDLQIPLMRAAWFVRVTLLKDQMERQALVPPPPETVDRQAELRLQDAWTDGLVDQMHEQLVAFTNARGRCESGAQVERLVSRW
;
A
#
# COMPACT_ATOMS: atom_id res chain seq x y z
N PRO A 1 -19.22 19.70 20.65
CA PRO A 1 -19.96 19.34 19.42
C PRO A 1 -19.33 18.12 18.71
N ARG A 2 -19.95 16.94 18.82
CA ARG A 2 -19.53 15.72 18.10
C ARG A 2 -19.85 15.90 16.60
N ARG A 3 -18.83 16.00 15.75
CA ARG A 3 -19.03 16.11 14.29
C ARG A 3 -19.53 14.78 13.75
N VAL A 4 -20.72 14.79 13.16
CA VAL A 4 -21.24 13.68 12.34
C VAL A 4 -20.35 13.59 11.11
N ARG A 5 -19.46 12.60 11.05
CA ARG A 5 -18.74 12.24 9.82
C ARG A 5 -19.80 11.91 8.78
N ARG A 6 -19.97 12.76 7.76
CA ARG A 6 -20.74 12.39 6.58
C ARG A 6 -19.99 11.23 5.93
N LYS A 7 -20.56 10.03 5.98
CA LYS A 7 -20.06 8.87 5.24
C LYS A 7 -20.05 9.26 3.76
N CYS A 8 -18.89 9.53 3.20
CA CYS A 8 -18.74 9.67 1.76
C CYS A 8 -18.93 8.27 1.17
N GLY A 9 -20.16 7.91 0.80
CA GLY A 9 -20.50 6.59 0.24
C GLY A 9 -19.83 6.25 -1.11
N LEU A 10 -18.89 7.09 -1.56
CA LEU A 10 -18.11 6.92 -2.79
C LEU A 10 -16.81 6.14 -2.58
N PHE A 11 -16.29 6.09 -1.35
CA PHE A 11 -15.06 5.36 -1.03
C PHE A 11 -15.28 4.44 0.17
N PRO A 12 -14.68 3.23 0.16
CA PRO A 12 -14.71 2.36 1.33
C PRO A 12 -14.03 3.08 2.50
N GLU A 13 -14.61 3.01 3.70
CA GLU A 13 -14.00 3.55 4.91
C GLU A 13 -13.10 2.47 5.53
N PRO A 14 -11.76 2.64 5.55
CA PRO A 14 -10.90 1.66 6.18
C PRO A 14 -11.06 1.67 7.70
N GLU A 15 -11.08 0.49 8.30
CA GLU A 15 -11.28 0.26 9.73
C GLU A 15 -10.06 -0.41 10.36
N HIS A 16 -9.75 -0.07 11.62
CA HIS A 16 -8.67 -0.74 12.33
C HIS A 16 -9.06 -2.21 12.59
N THR A 17 -8.30 -3.13 11.99
CA THR A 17 -8.52 -4.57 12.13
C THR A 17 -7.30 -5.24 12.75
N GLY A 18 -7.49 -6.34 13.49
CA GLY A 18 -6.37 -7.10 14.04
C GLY A 18 -5.48 -7.71 12.95
N ALA A 19 -4.21 -7.99 13.28
CA ALA A 19 -3.20 -8.48 12.34
C ALA A 19 -3.62 -9.75 11.57
N LYS A 20 -4.30 -10.70 12.24
CA LYS A 20 -4.82 -11.92 11.61
C LYS A 20 -5.89 -11.63 10.55
N HIS A 21 -6.74 -10.63 10.80
CA HIS A 21 -7.78 -10.24 9.86
C HIS A 21 -7.17 -9.52 8.65
N LEU A 22 -6.21 -8.63 8.88
CA LEU A 22 -5.46 -7.97 7.81
C LEU A 22 -4.79 -9.01 6.89
N GLU A 23 -4.11 -10.00 7.48
CA GLU A 23 -3.43 -11.04 6.70
C GLU A 23 -4.40 -11.88 5.87
N GLN A 24 -5.53 -12.29 6.45
CA GLN A 24 -6.56 -13.00 5.70
C GLN A 24 -7.15 -12.12 4.59
N TRP A 25 -7.42 -10.86 4.86
CA TRP A 25 -7.97 -9.94 3.87
C TRP A 25 -7.00 -9.72 2.71
N LEU A 26 -5.69 -9.62 2.97
CA LEU A 26 -4.67 -9.53 1.93
C LEU A 26 -4.58 -10.80 1.08
N ARG A 27 -4.75 -11.99 1.68
CA ARG A 27 -4.86 -13.25 0.94
C ARG A 27 -6.09 -13.26 0.03
N ASP A 28 -7.24 -12.78 0.52
CA ASP A 28 -8.45 -12.66 -0.29
C ASP A 28 -8.29 -11.61 -1.42
N LEU A 29 -7.53 -10.55 -1.17
CA LEU A 29 -7.16 -9.57 -2.20
C LEU A 29 -6.28 -10.21 -3.28
N ALA A 30 -5.34 -11.07 -2.89
CA ALA A 30 -4.45 -11.82 -3.77
C ALA A 30 -5.18 -12.86 -4.65
N ALA A 31 -6.14 -13.58 -4.07
CA ALA A 31 -6.80 -14.73 -4.69
C ALA A 31 -7.60 -14.43 -5.97
N ALA A 32 -7.84 -13.16 -6.29
CA ALA A 32 -8.54 -12.67 -7.51
C ALA A 32 -9.99 -13.12 -7.71
N ASP A 33 -10.45 -14.15 -7.02
CA ASP A 33 -11.78 -14.75 -7.02
C ASP A 33 -12.83 -13.88 -6.31
N ARG A 34 -12.43 -13.20 -5.22
CA ARG A 34 -13.31 -12.35 -4.44
C ARG A 34 -13.46 -10.98 -5.09
N PRO A 35 -14.69 -10.51 -5.42
CA PRO A 35 -14.89 -9.20 -6.04
C PRO A 35 -14.40 -8.05 -5.16
N LEU A 36 -13.82 -7.01 -5.76
CA LEU A 36 -13.40 -5.80 -5.03
C LEU A 36 -14.56 -5.15 -4.28
N ALA A 37 -15.78 -5.16 -4.84
CA ALA A 37 -16.97 -4.64 -4.18
C ALA A 37 -17.30 -5.38 -2.86
N ALA A 38 -16.97 -6.68 -2.77
CA ALA A 38 -17.13 -7.44 -1.53
C ALA A 38 -16.04 -7.09 -0.51
N LEU A 39 -14.79 -6.95 -0.97
CA LEU A 39 -13.65 -6.55 -0.14
C LEU A 39 -13.78 -5.11 0.39
N ALA A 40 -14.36 -4.22 -0.40
CA ALA A 40 -14.59 -2.82 -0.08
C ALA A 40 -15.54 -2.61 1.12
N LYS A 41 -16.32 -3.61 1.51
CA LYS A 41 -17.24 -3.51 2.65
C LYS A 41 -16.50 -3.43 3.99
N GLN A 42 -15.31 -4.04 4.07
CA GLN A 42 -14.49 -4.11 5.27
C GLN A 42 -13.03 -4.01 4.84
N VAL A 43 -12.58 -2.79 4.54
CA VAL A 43 -11.19 -2.55 4.17
C VAL A 43 -10.37 -2.40 5.45
N PRO A 44 -9.31 -3.18 5.66
CA PRO A 44 -8.44 -3.00 6.80
C PRO A 44 -7.66 -1.70 6.65
N TYR A 45 -7.61 -0.91 7.70
CA TYR A 45 -6.76 0.26 7.80
C TYR A 45 -5.40 -0.13 8.39
N ILE A 46 -4.35 0.35 7.74
CA ILE A 46 -2.97 0.26 8.20
C ILE A 46 -2.50 1.69 8.40
N VAL A 47 -2.12 2.03 9.63
CA VAL A 47 -1.57 3.34 9.93
C VAL A 47 -0.21 3.45 9.24
N THR A 48 -0.13 4.20 8.13
CA THR A 48 1.13 4.44 7.41
C THR A 48 1.84 5.70 7.91
N SER A 49 1.86 5.91 9.24
CA SER A 49 2.58 7.03 9.85
C SER A 49 4.10 6.75 9.88
N GLY A 50 4.74 6.93 8.74
CA GLY A 50 6.19 6.85 8.58
C GLY A 50 6.64 5.83 7.53
N VAL A 51 7.87 6.01 7.05
CA VAL A 51 8.49 5.25 5.96
C VAL A 51 8.47 3.73 6.22
N SER A 52 8.69 3.31 7.47
CA SER A 52 8.70 1.90 7.88
C SER A 52 7.36 1.20 7.66
N ALA A 53 6.24 1.85 7.99
CA ALA A 53 4.91 1.25 7.87
C ALA A 53 4.46 1.15 6.41
N THR A 54 4.79 2.14 5.58
CA THR A 54 4.58 2.09 4.13
C THR A 54 5.38 0.95 3.50
N ARG A 55 6.66 0.83 3.88
CA ARG A 55 7.53 -0.26 3.43
C ARG A 55 6.97 -1.63 3.81
N GLU A 56 6.53 -1.81 5.06
CA GLU A 56 5.95 -3.08 5.51
C GLU A 56 4.71 -3.48 4.69
N LEU A 57 3.83 -2.52 4.40
CA LEU A 57 2.70 -2.76 3.51
C LEU A 57 3.18 -3.20 2.11
N LEU A 58 4.11 -2.48 1.49
CA LEU A 58 4.63 -2.82 0.17
C LEU A 58 5.23 -4.23 0.14
N VAL A 59 6.02 -4.61 1.15
CA VAL A 59 6.58 -5.96 1.31
C VAL A 59 5.46 -7.01 1.29
N ARG A 60 4.42 -6.83 2.11
CA ARG A 60 3.29 -7.79 2.19
C ARG A 60 2.54 -7.92 0.86
N LEU A 61 2.37 -6.82 0.12
CA LEU A 61 1.72 -6.86 -1.21
C LEU A 61 2.57 -7.65 -2.22
N ILE A 62 3.89 -7.51 -2.16
CA ILE A 62 4.84 -8.22 -3.02
C ILE A 62 4.89 -9.71 -2.66
N ASP A 63 5.05 -10.04 -1.38
CA ASP A 63 5.18 -11.42 -0.90
C ASP A 63 3.93 -12.27 -1.22
N LEU A 64 2.75 -11.65 -1.15
CA LEU A 64 1.47 -12.29 -1.49
C LEU A 64 1.15 -12.26 -2.99
N GLN A 65 2.02 -11.67 -3.82
CA GLN A 65 1.85 -11.56 -5.27
C GLN A 65 0.50 -10.97 -5.67
N ILE A 66 0.07 -9.92 -4.97
CA ILE A 66 -1.25 -9.33 -5.20
C ILE A 66 -1.32 -8.75 -6.62
N PRO A 67 -2.39 -9.00 -7.39
CA PRO A 67 -2.54 -8.45 -8.73
C PRO A 67 -2.39 -6.92 -8.75
N LEU A 68 -1.60 -6.40 -9.69
CA LEU A 68 -1.16 -5.00 -9.72
C LEU A 68 -2.31 -4.00 -9.56
N MET A 69 -3.41 -4.18 -10.30
CA MET A 69 -4.56 -3.27 -10.24
C MET A 69 -5.25 -3.27 -8.88
N ARG A 70 -5.26 -4.42 -8.18
CA ARG A 70 -5.83 -4.55 -6.84
C ARG A 70 -4.92 -3.94 -5.78
N ALA A 71 -3.61 -4.18 -5.89
CA ALA A 71 -2.62 -3.55 -5.04
C ALA A 71 -2.67 -2.01 -5.16
N ALA A 72 -2.71 -1.49 -6.40
CA ALA A 72 -2.81 -0.06 -6.67
C ALA A 72 -4.10 0.55 -6.09
N TRP A 73 -5.22 -0.16 -6.21
CA TRP A 73 -6.49 0.25 -5.59
C TRP A 73 -6.37 0.33 -4.07
N PHE A 74 -5.83 -0.70 -3.42
CA PHE A 74 -5.69 -0.72 -1.96
C PHE A 74 -4.75 0.37 -1.45
N VAL A 75 -3.61 0.58 -2.12
CA VAL A 75 -2.68 1.69 -1.82
C VAL A 75 -3.38 3.04 -1.90
N ARG A 76 -4.19 3.28 -2.95
CA ARG A 76 -4.95 4.53 -3.08
C ARG A 76 -5.96 4.71 -1.95
N VAL A 77 -6.65 3.64 -1.54
CA VAL A 77 -7.60 3.70 -0.42
C VAL A 77 -6.88 4.05 0.89
N THR A 78 -5.72 3.45 1.16
CA THR A 78 -4.89 3.77 2.33
C THR A 78 -4.38 5.21 2.30
N LEU A 79 -3.88 5.68 1.15
CA LEU A 79 -3.44 7.07 0.95
C LEU A 79 -4.54 8.10 1.23
N LEU A 80 -5.74 7.87 0.67
CA LEU A 80 -6.89 8.77 0.88
C LEU A 80 -7.28 8.82 2.36
N LYS A 81 -7.27 7.68 3.04
CA LYS A 81 -7.57 7.60 4.47
C LYS A 81 -6.55 8.37 5.30
N ASP A 82 -5.26 8.21 5.03
CA ASP A 82 -4.18 8.95 5.68
C ASP A 82 -4.30 10.46 5.46
N GLN A 83 -4.64 10.87 4.24
CA GLN A 83 -4.89 12.28 3.92
C GLN A 83 -6.07 12.83 4.72
N MET A 84 -7.19 12.09 4.79
CA MET A 84 -8.38 12.49 5.56
C MET A 84 -8.09 12.61 7.05
N GLU A 85 -7.29 11.70 7.63
CA GLU A 85 -6.95 11.74 9.05
C GLU A 85 -6.01 12.90 9.39
N ARG A 86 -5.03 13.19 8.53
CA ARG A 86 -4.15 14.35 8.69
C ARG A 86 -4.89 15.68 8.55
N GLN A 87 -5.82 15.78 7.60
CA GLN A 87 -6.69 16.96 7.45
C GLN A 87 -7.68 17.12 8.61
N ALA A 88 -8.09 16.02 9.25
CA ALA A 88 -8.95 16.09 10.44
C ALA A 88 -8.22 16.63 11.68
N LEU A 89 -6.90 16.42 11.76
CA LEU A 89 -6.04 16.91 12.85
C LEU A 89 -5.70 18.40 12.71
N VAL A 90 -5.51 18.88 11.47
CA VAL A 90 -5.25 20.29 11.16
C VAL A 90 -6.27 20.72 10.10
N PRO A 91 -7.46 21.22 10.49
CA PRO A 91 -8.44 21.67 9.52
C PRO A 91 -7.87 22.89 8.79
N PRO A 92 -7.66 22.82 7.47
CA PRO A 92 -7.20 23.98 6.73
C PRO A 92 -8.28 25.08 6.77
N PRO A 93 -7.90 26.35 6.53
CA PRO A 93 -8.87 27.39 6.21
C PRO A 93 -9.81 26.89 5.09
N PRO A 94 -11.09 27.29 5.08
CA PRO A 94 -12.13 26.72 4.21
C PRO A 94 -11.86 26.81 2.70
N GLU A 95 -10.79 27.45 2.27
CA GLU A 95 -10.46 27.73 0.86
C GLU A 95 -9.10 27.17 0.41
N THR A 96 -8.31 26.54 1.28
CA THR A 96 -6.98 26.03 0.90
C THR A 96 -6.86 24.53 1.13
N VAL A 97 -6.68 23.77 0.05
CA VAL A 97 -6.09 22.42 0.16
C VAL A 97 -4.68 22.61 0.71
N ASP A 98 -4.33 21.99 1.84
CA ASP A 98 -2.97 22.01 2.38
C ASP A 98 -2.05 21.20 1.45
N ARG A 99 -1.62 21.85 0.38
CA ARG A 99 -0.73 21.31 -0.66
C ARG A 99 0.61 20.87 -0.07
N GLN A 100 1.05 21.49 1.03
CA GLN A 100 2.26 21.08 1.74
C GLN A 100 2.08 19.78 2.53
N ALA A 101 0.90 19.53 3.11
CA ALA A 101 0.59 18.23 3.71
C ALA A 101 0.49 17.11 2.67
N GLU A 102 -0.07 17.40 1.49
CA GLU A 102 -0.13 16.47 0.37
C GLU A 102 1.27 16.11 -0.16
N LEU A 103 2.12 17.12 -0.41
CA LEU A 103 3.51 16.91 -0.83
C LEU A 103 4.28 16.06 0.20
N ARG A 104 4.17 16.37 1.50
CA ARG A 104 4.82 15.57 2.56
C ARG A 104 4.36 14.12 2.60
N LEU A 105 3.09 13.85 2.28
CA LEU A 105 2.57 12.49 2.19
C LEU A 105 3.14 11.78 0.96
N GLN A 106 3.17 12.46 -0.19
CA GLN A 106 3.75 11.94 -1.42
C GLN A 106 5.24 11.62 -1.25
N ASP A 107 6.01 12.51 -0.61
CA ASP A 107 7.44 12.31 -0.33
C ASP A 107 7.64 11.07 0.53
N ALA A 108 6.91 10.93 1.64
CA ALA A 108 7.05 9.78 2.54
C ALA A 108 6.72 8.42 1.86
N TRP A 109 5.75 8.41 0.94
CA TRP A 109 5.44 7.22 0.14
C TRP A 109 6.49 6.94 -0.94
N THR A 110 7.03 8.00 -1.54
CA THR A 110 8.11 7.89 -2.53
C THR A 110 9.37 7.33 -1.88
N ASP A 111 9.75 7.85 -0.72
CA ASP A 111 10.91 7.38 0.05
C ASP A 111 10.76 5.89 0.41
N GLY A 112 9.59 5.48 0.93
CA GLY A 112 9.34 4.08 1.26
C GLY A 112 9.39 3.13 0.06
N LEU A 113 8.99 3.62 -1.12
CA LEU A 113 9.08 2.86 -2.37
C LEU A 113 10.53 2.76 -2.86
N VAL A 114 11.28 3.86 -2.81
CA VAL A 114 12.70 3.91 -3.19
C VAL A 114 13.52 3.00 -2.29
N ASP A 115 13.31 3.06 -0.98
CA ASP A 115 13.98 2.20 0.00
C ASP A 115 13.71 0.72 -0.29
N GLN A 116 12.44 0.36 -0.53
CA GLN A 116 12.08 -1.02 -0.85
C GLN A 116 12.73 -1.48 -2.17
N MET A 117 12.74 -0.65 -3.21
CA MET A 117 13.41 -0.98 -4.47
C MET A 117 14.92 -1.16 -4.28
N HIS A 118 15.55 -0.29 -3.48
CA HIS A 118 16.97 -0.37 -3.15
C HIS A 118 17.29 -1.69 -2.44
N GLU A 119 16.52 -2.07 -1.45
CA GLU A 119 16.72 -3.33 -0.73
C GLU A 119 16.52 -4.56 -1.61
N GLN A 120 15.52 -4.55 -2.50
CA GLN A 120 15.33 -5.65 -3.47
C GLN A 120 16.52 -5.76 -4.42
N LEU A 121 17.07 -4.63 -4.88
CA LEU A 121 18.29 -4.60 -5.69
C LEU A 121 19.50 -5.13 -4.91
N VAL A 122 19.68 -4.71 -3.65
CA VAL A 122 20.77 -5.18 -2.78
C VAL A 122 20.62 -6.67 -2.46
N ALA A 123 19.42 -7.13 -2.16
CA ALA A 123 19.13 -8.54 -1.92
C ALA A 123 19.44 -9.37 -3.18
N PHE A 124 19.07 -8.87 -4.36
CA PHE A 124 19.37 -9.49 -5.63
C PHE A 124 20.88 -9.53 -5.94
N THR A 125 21.62 -8.44 -5.72
CA THR A 125 23.08 -8.42 -5.94
C THR A 125 23.82 -9.29 -4.95
N ASN A 126 23.39 -9.34 -3.68
CA ASN A 126 23.93 -10.24 -2.67
C ASN A 126 23.58 -11.70 -2.96
N ALA A 127 22.38 -11.96 -3.51
CA ALA A 127 21.98 -13.27 -3.97
C ALA A 127 22.74 -13.69 -5.24
N ARG A 128 23.19 -12.78 -6.10
CA ARG A 128 24.08 -13.09 -7.25
C ARG A 128 25.45 -13.66 -6.84
N GLY A 129 25.86 -13.54 -5.59
CA GLY A 129 26.96 -14.35 -5.04
C GLY A 129 26.62 -15.85 -4.90
N ARG A 130 25.34 -16.23 -5.08
CA ARG A 130 24.77 -17.59 -4.99
C ARG A 130 23.86 -17.96 -6.19
N CYS A 131 23.47 -17.03 -7.05
CA CYS A 131 22.63 -17.29 -8.22
C CYS A 131 23.52 -17.55 -9.45
N GLU A 132 23.51 -18.81 -9.89
CA GLU A 132 23.57 -19.28 -11.28
C GLU A 132 23.90 -18.21 -12.33
N SER A 133 25.09 -18.36 -12.95
CA SER A 133 25.64 -17.49 -13.99
C SER A 133 24.59 -17.01 -15.00
N GLY A 134 24.71 -15.78 -15.52
CA GLY A 134 23.74 -15.15 -16.44
C GLY A 134 23.26 -16.03 -17.61
N ALA A 135 24.04 -17.05 -18.00
CA ALA A 135 23.66 -18.08 -18.98
C ALA A 135 22.45 -18.96 -18.59
N GLN A 136 22.12 -19.10 -17.29
CA GLN A 136 20.94 -19.85 -16.84
C GLN A 136 19.65 -19.00 -16.90
N VAL A 137 19.77 -17.69 -16.68
CA VAL A 137 18.65 -16.75 -16.82
C VAL A 137 18.23 -16.61 -18.29
N GLU A 138 19.19 -16.52 -19.22
CA GLU A 138 18.89 -16.49 -20.67
C GLU A 138 18.18 -17.76 -21.17
N ARG A 139 18.50 -18.93 -20.61
CA ARG A 139 17.80 -20.20 -20.92
C ARG A 139 16.37 -20.27 -20.38
N LEU A 140 16.10 -19.59 -19.26
CA LEU A 140 14.76 -19.52 -18.70
C LEU A 140 13.88 -18.54 -19.48
N VAL A 141 14.43 -17.41 -19.90
CA VAL A 141 13.73 -16.41 -20.72
C VAL A 141 13.43 -16.93 -22.13
N SER A 142 14.31 -17.73 -22.72
CA SER A 142 14.09 -18.32 -24.06
C SER A 142 13.10 -19.50 -24.09
N ARG A 143 12.59 -19.93 -22.93
CA ARG A 143 11.59 -21.02 -22.81
C ARG A 143 10.15 -20.52 -22.62
N TRP A 144 9.96 -19.22 -22.49
CA TRP A 144 8.66 -18.53 -22.49
C TRP A 144 8.45 -17.83 -23.83
#